data_AF-A0A9N9MKS4-F1
#
_entry.id   AF-A0A9N9MKS4-F1
#
_cell.length_a   1.000
_cell.length_b   1.000
_cell.length_c   1.000
_cell.angle_alpha   90.00
_cell.angle_beta   90.00
_cell.angle_gamma   90.00
#
_symmetry.space_group_name_H-M   'P 1'
#
loop_
_entity.id
_entity.type
_entity.pdbx_description
1 polymer ?
#
loop_
_entity_poly.entity_id
_entity_poly.type
_entity_poly.pdbx_seq_one_letter_code
_entity_poly.pdbx_strand_id
1 'polypeptide(L)'
;MLDQPYMTDLIEANSMGHEPNLIDIYSASWGPTDDGKTVDGPRNATMRAIVKGVNEGRNGLGNIYVWASGDGGEDDDCNCDGYAASMWTVSINSAINDGQNAHYDESCSSTLASTFSNGAKDPNTGVATTDLYGKCTTTHSGTSAAAPEAAGVFALALEANIKLSWRDIQHLTVLTSKRNSLFDAKGRFHWTMNGVGLEFNHLFGFGVLDAGAMVALAKQWKTVPPRYHCEAGTVAELQQIPTQGSVILKINTNACKGDNTEVRYLEHVQAVISLNSTRRGDVELFLTSPMGTK
;
A
#
# COMPACT_ATOMS: atom_id res chain seq x y z
N MET A 1 -1.62 -12.86 -9.21
CA MET A 1 -1.54 -14.29 -9.54
C MET A 1 -0.14 -14.85 -9.24
N LEU A 2 0.20 -15.03 -7.95
CA LEU A 2 1.31 -15.93 -7.54
C LEU A 2 0.91 -17.42 -7.62
N ASP A 3 -0.35 -17.71 -7.99
CA ASP A 3 -0.94 -19.05 -8.05
C ASP A 3 -0.46 -19.91 -9.23
N GLN A 4 0.65 -19.56 -9.87
CA GLN A 4 1.24 -20.36 -10.92
C GLN A 4 2.29 -21.30 -10.30
N PRO A 5 2.22 -22.63 -10.49
CA PRO A 5 3.12 -23.61 -9.87
C PRO A 5 4.60 -23.47 -10.25
N TYR A 6 4.93 -22.53 -11.14
CA TYR A 6 6.28 -22.25 -11.63
C TYR A 6 6.85 -20.92 -11.12
N MET A 7 6.07 -20.14 -10.36
CA MET A 7 6.58 -18.90 -9.76
C MET A 7 7.59 -19.23 -8.66
N THR A 8 8.72 -18.53 -8.70
CA THR A 8 9.81 -18.68 -7.74
C THR A 8 10.28 -17.32 -7.30
N ASP A 9 10.85 -17.25 -6.08
CA ASP A 9 11.53 -16.05 -5.54
C ASP A 9 12.49 -15.43 -6.56
N LEU A 10 13.18 -16.24 -7.35
CA LEU A 10 14.14 -15.74 -8.34
C LEU A 10 13.47 -15.07 -9.54
N ILE A 11 12.32 -15.57 -10.00
CA ILE A 11 11.57 -14.95 -11.12
C ILE A 11 11.03 -13.59 -10.71
N GLU A 12 10.43 -13.52 -9.52
CA GLU A 12 9.95 -12.27 -8.93
C GLU A 12 11.10 -11.27 -8.72
N ALA A 13 12.21 -11.71 -8.11
CA ALA A 13 13.38 -10.87 -7.88
C ALA A 13 13.98 -10.32 -9.18
N ASN A 14 14.11 -11.17 -10.21
CA ASN A 14 14.60 -10.73 -11.52
C ASN A 14 13.63 -9.74 -12.18
N SER A 15 12.31 -9.90 -11.97
CA SER A 15 11.30 -8.99 -12.52
C SER A 15 11.34 -7.64 -11.82
N MET A 16 11.42 -7.62 -10.48
CA MET A 16 11.48 -6.40 -9.67
C MET A 16 12.82 -5.67 -9.75
N GLY A 17 13.88 -6.36 -10.17
CA GLY A 17 15.21 -5.81 -10.37
C GLY A 17 15.60 -5.59 -11.84
N HIS A 18 14.67 -5.74 -12.79
CA HIS A 18 14.97 -5.64 -14.21
C HIS A 18 15.19 -4.17 -14.62
N GLU A 19 16.38 -3.84 -15.14
CA GLU A 19 16.71 -2.51 -15.70
C GLU A 19 16.36 -1.31 -14.78
N PRO A 20 16.81 -1.30 -13.52
CA PRO A 20 16.33 -0.36 -12.50
C PRO A 20 16.75 1.11 -12.74
N ASN A 21 17.71 1.36 -13.63
CA ASN A 21 18.12 2.71 -14.02
C ASN A 21 17.46 3.20 -15.32
N LEU A 22 16.72 2.33 -16.01
CA LEU A 22 15.94 2.65 -17.20
C LEU A 22 14.43 2.70 -16.88
N ILE A 23 13.95 1.78 -16.05
CA ILE A 23 12.55 1.69 -15.64
C ILE A 23 12.34 2.58 -14.41
N ASP A 24 11.45 3.56 -14.51
CA ASP A 24 11.12 4.41 -13.36
C ASP A 24 10.11 3.75 -12.41
N ILE A 25 9.06 3.16 -12.98
CA ILE A 25 7.89 2.68 -12.25
C ILE A 25 7.62 1.22 -12.64
N TYR A 26 7.45 0.36 -11.65
CA TYR A 26 6.97 -1.01 -11.79
C TYR A 26 5.52 -1.05 -11.29
N SER A 27 4.59 -1.54 -12.12
CA SER A 27 3.19 -1.75 -11.73
C SER A 27 2.93 -3.25 -11.63
N ALA A 28 2.48 -3.70 -10.47
CA ALA A 28 2.23 -5.10 -10.18
C ALA A 28 0.87 -5.30 -9.49
N SER A 29 0.23 -6.41 -9.81
CA SER A 29 -1.07 -6.80 -9.26
C SER A 29 -1.07 -8.29 -8.93
N TRP A 30 0.02 -8.74 -8.32
CA TRP A 30 0.21 -10.12 -7.90
C TRP A 30 0.66 -10.13 -6.45
N GLY A 31 0.10 -11.06 -5.69
CA GLY A 31 0.43 -11.31 -4.30
C GLY A 31 0.04 -12.75 -3.99
N PRO A 32 0.02 -13.13 -2.70
CA PRO A 32 -0.52 -14.40 -2.24
C PRO A 32 -1.95 -14.63 -2.75
N THR A 33 -2.51 -15.82 -2.54
CA THR A 33 -3.89 -16.08 -2.93
C THR A 33 -4.84 -15.26 -2.05
N ASP A 34 -5.73 -14.49 -2.69
CA ASP A 34 -6.74 -13.65 -2.03
C ASP A 34 -7.94 -14.51 -1.54
N ASP A 35 -7.69 -15.39 -0.58
CA ASP A 35 -8.65 -16.38 -0.07
C ASP A 35 -9.10 -16.14 1.39
N GLY A 36 -8.68 -15.04 2.01
CA GLY A 36 -8.93 -14.71 3.41
C GLY A 36 -8.22 -15.62 4.40
N LYS A 37 -7.29 -16.46 3.94
CA LYS A 37 -6.62 -17.51 4.75
C LYS A 37 -5.13 -17.57 4.53
N THR A 38 -4.59 -16.88 3.54
CA THR A 38 -3.16 -16.88 3.24
C THR A 38 -2.48 -15.72 3.96
N VAL A 39 -1.29 -15.97 4.50
CA VAL A 39 -0.36 -14.92 4.96
C VAL A 39 0.98 -15.28 4.37
N ASP A 40 1.44 -14.50 3.40
CA ASP A 40 2.71 -14.72 2.72
C ASP A 40 3.20 -13.38 2.15
N GLY A 41 4.41 -13.35 1.60
CA GLY A 41 4.98 -12.14 1.06
C GLY A 41 6.28 -12.38 0.29
N PRO A 42 7.01 -11.32 -0.06
CA PRO A 42 8.26 -11.45 -0.79
C PRO A 42 9.27 -12.27 0.01
N ARG A 43 9.80 -13.31 -0.66
CA ARG A 43 10.93 -14.08 -0.13
C ARG A 43 12.22 -13.26 -0.24
N ASN A 44 13.32 -13.83 0.26
CA ASN A 44 14.55 -13.08 0.48
C ASN A 44 15.14 -12.45 -0.78
N ALA A 45 15.07 -13.12 -1.94
CA ALA A 45 15.62 -12.55 -3.18
C ALA A 45 14.74 -11.40 -3.68
N THR A 46 13.42 -11.58 -3.71
CA THR A 46 12.46 -10.55 -4.13
C THR A 46 12.53 -9.32 -3.23
N MET A 47 12.56 -9.51 -1.91
CA MET A 47 12.67 -8.40 -0.95
C MET A 47 13.99 -7.64 -1.15
N ARG A 48 15.12 -8.35 -1.39
CA ARG A 48 16.39 -7.70 -1.71
C ARG A 48 16.34 -6.93 -3.02
N ALA A 49 15.67 -7.44 -4.04
CA ALA A 49 15.52 -6.76 -5.32
C ALA A 49 14.73 -5.45 -5.17
N ILE A 50 13.60 -5.48 -4.46
CA ILE A 50 12.79 -4.29 -4.17
C ILE A 50 13.57 -3.27 -3.33
N VAL A 51 14.22 -3.72 -2.24
CA VAL A 51 15.06 -2.86 -1.39
C VAL A 51 16.22 -2.25 -2.19
N LYS A 52 16.84 -3.01 -3.09
CA LYS A 52 17.88 -2.47 -3.98
C LYS A 52 17.29 -1.44 -4.94
N GLY A 53 16.13 -1.70 -5.54
CA GLY A 53 15.47 -0.77 -6.44
C GLY A 53 15.15 0.58 -5.80
N VAL A 54 14.58 0.60 -4.58
CA VAL A 54 14.27 1.86 -3.88
C VAL A 54 15.51 2.63 -3.40
N ASN A 55 16.66 1.97 -3.26
CA ASN A 55 17.91 2.62 -2.80
C ASN A 55 18.85 3.01 -3.95
N GLU A 56 18.91 2.22 -5.02
CA GLU A 56 19.91 2.36 -6.09
C GLU A 56 19.31 2.67 -7.46
N GLY A 57 18.04 2.29 -7.68
CA GLY A 57 17.35 2.51 -8.95
C GLY A 57 17.10 3.98 -9.25
N ARG A 58 16.76 4.29 -10.50
CA ARG A 58 16.60 5.65 -11.02
C ARG A 58 17.78 6.55 -10.64
N ASN A 59 19.00 6.00 -10.75
CA ASN A 59 20.25 6.67 -10.38
C ASN A 59 20.26 7.18 -8.92
N GLY A 60 19.72 6.39 -7.99
CA GLY A 60 19.66 6.69 -6.56
C GLY A 60 18.42 7.47 -6.10
N LEU A 61 17.48 7.81 -7.00
CA LEU A 61 16.16 8.35 -6.61
C LEU A 61 15.22 7.25 -6.09
N GLY A 62 15.49 6.00 -6.44
CA GLY A 62 14.72 4.82 -6.08
C GLY A 62 13.56 4.58 -7.04
N ASN A 63 13.44 3.34 -7.52
CA ASN A 63 12.30 2.89 -8.29
C ASN A 63 10.99 3.02 -7.50
N ILE A 64 9.89 3.22 -8.21
CA ILE A 64 8.55 3.27 -7.63
C ILE A 64 7.86 1.95 -7.92
N TYR A 65 7.47 1.23 -6.88
CA TYR A 65 6.71 -0.02 -6.99
C TYR A 65 5.26 0.26 -6.66
N VAL A 66 4.37 0.21 -7.65
CA VAL A 66 2.93 0.37 -7.48
C VAL A 66 2.30 -1.01 -7.38
N TRP A 67 1.48 -1.22 -6.36
CA TRP A 67 0.89 -2.53 -6.07
C TRP A 67 -0.62 -2.42 -5.94
N ALA A 68 -1.35 -3.35 -6.56
CA ALA A 68 -2.76 -3.53 -6.26
C ALA A 68 -2.91 -4.09 -4.83
N SER A 69 -3.90 -3.64 -4.08
CA SER A 69 -4.09 -4.08 -2.68
C SER A 69 -4.61 -5.51 -2.56
N GLY A 70 -5.31 -6.05 -3.56
CA GLY A 70 -5.88 -7.41 -3.52
C GLY A 70 -7.38 -7.42 -3.85
N ASP A 71 -7.88 -8.57 -4.31
CA ASP A 71 -9.27 -8.78 -4.76
C ASP A 71 -10.08 -9.76 -3.87
N GLY A 72 -9.62 -10.02 -2.63
CA GLY A 72 -10.20 -10.97 -1.67
C GLY A 72 -11.46 -10.48 -0.96
N GLY A 73 -11.81 -9.21 -1.10
CA GLY A 73 -13.01 -8.61 -0.55
C GLY A 73 -13.00 -8.55 0.98
N GLU A 74 -14.15 -8.80 1.60
CA GLU A 74 -14.34 -8.54 3.04
C GLU A 74 -13.79 -9.62 3.96
N ASP A 75 -13.52 -10.79 3.41
CA ASP A 75 -12.99 -11.93 4.15
C ASP A 75 -11.44 -11.92 4.18
N ASP A 76 -10.80 -11.00 3.46
CA ASP A 76 -9.34 -10.82 3.41
C ASP A 76 -8.90 -9.44 3.93
N ASP A 77 -7.63 -9.34 4.31
CA ASP A 77 -6.98 -8.13 4.81
C ASP A 77 -5.60 -7.99 4.17
N CYS A 78 -5.40 -6.93 3.38
CA CYS A 78 -4.18 -6.72 2.62
C CYS A 78 -2.93 -6.42 3.47
N ASN A 79 -3.02 -6.37 4.81
CA ASN A 79 -1.85 -6.46 5.68
C ASN A 79 -1.28 -7.90 5.75
N CYS A 80 -2.05 -8.91 5.34
CA CYS A 80 -1.64 -10.31 5.22
C CYS A 80 -0.87 -10.60 3.91
N ASP A 81 -0.95 -9.69 2.94
CA ASP A 81 -0.08 -9.67 1.76
C ASP A 81 1.17 -8.82 2.03
N GLY A 82 2.33 -9.48 2.18
CA GLY A 82 3.60 -8.82 2.40
C GLY A 82 4.10 -7.94 1.24
N TYR A 83 3.51 -8.03 0.06
CA TYR A 83 3.78 -7.13 -1.07
C TYR A 83 2.99 -5.82 -0.94
N ALA A 84 1.66 -5.91 -0.79
CA ALA A 84 0.80 -4.75 -0.57
C ALA A 84 1.11 -4.05 0.77
N ALA A 85 1.48 -4.79 1.81
CA ALA A 85 1.84 -4.26 3.12
C ALA A 85 3.27 -3.70 3.23
N SER A 86 4.06 -3.80 2.17
CA SER A 86 5.45 -3.35 2.18
C SER A 86 5.56 -1.83 2.17
N MET A 87 6.41 -1.26 3.03
CA MET A 87 6.71 0.19 3.00
C MET A 87 7.35 0.65 1.69
N TRP A 88 7.92 -0.29 0.92
CA TRP A 88 8.61 -0.04 -0.34
C TRP A 88 7.67 0.02 -1.55
N THR A 89 6.42 -0.38 -1.37
CA THR A 89 5.38 -0.33 -2.40
C THR A 89 4.40 0.80 -2.11
N VAL A 90 3.71 1.24 -3.16
CA VAL A 90 2.57 2.14 -3.07
C VAL A 90 1.33 1.28 -3.33
N SER A 91 0.68 0.83 -2.25
CA SER A 91 -0.53 0.02 -2.33
C SER A 91 -1.74 0.87 -2.71
N ILE A 92 -2.44 0.44 -3.77
CA ILE A 92 -3.55 1.12 -4.42
C ILE A 92 -4.76 0.20 -4.42
N ASN A 93 -5.85 0.71 -3.81
CA ASN A 93 -7.14 0.05 -3.83
C ASN A 93 -8.06 0.68 -4.89
N SER A 94 -9.29 0.19 -5.01
CA SER A 94 -10.25 0.72 -5.97
C SER A 94 -11.26 1.69 -5.35
N ALA A 95 -11.90 2.46 -6.22
CA ALA A 95 -13.15 3.16 -5.97
C ALA A 95 -14.01 3.03 -7.23
N ILE A 96 -15.33 3.04 -7.06
CA ILE A 96 -16.26 2.99 -8.18
C ILE A 96 -16.82 4.38 -8.47
N ASN A 97 -17.41 4.57 -9.65
CA ASN A 97 -17.81 5.89 -10.15
C ASN A 97 -18.83 6.65 -9.28
N ASP A 98 -19.58 5.96 -8.42
CA ASP A 98 -20.52 6.58 -7.49
C ASP A 98 -19.93 6.86 -6.09
N GLY A 99 -18.64 6.57 -5.91
CA GLY A 99 -17.90 6.79 -4.67
C GLY A 99 -17.88 5.59 -3.71
N GLN A 100 -18.57 4.49 -4.01
CA GLN A 100 -18.48 3.30 -3.18
C GLN A 100 -17.13 2.57 -3.34
N ASN A 101 -16.78 1.76 -2.34
CA ASN A 101 -15.78 0.71 -2.51
C ASN A 101 -16.30 -0.37 -3.48
N ALA A 102 -15.39 -1.05 -4.17
CA ALA A 102 -15.74 -2.25 -4.92
C ALA A 102 -15.94 -3.45 -3.98
N HIS A 103 -16.65 -4.47 -4.47
CA HIS A 103 -16.96 -5.66 -3.67
C HIS A 103 -15.75 -6.55 -3.37
N TYR A 104 -14.74 -6.49 -4.23
CA TYR A 104 -13.50 -7.25 -4.11
C TYR A 104 -12.42 -6.49 -3.32
N ASP A 105 -12.64 -5.21 -2.99
CA ASP A 105 -11.63 -4.41 -2.28
C ASP A 105 -11.36 -4.98 -0.90
N GLU A 106 -10.08 -5.26 -0.62
CA GLU A 106 -9.57 -5.60 0.70
C GLU A 106 -9.31 -4.34 1.53
N SER A 107 -9.55 -4.40 2.83
CA SER A 107 -9.22 -3.30 3.75
C SER A 107 -7.89 -3.56 4.45
N CYS A 108 -7.02 -2.54 4.54
CA CYS A 108 -5.82 -2.62 5.37
C CYS A 108 -5.24 -1.24 5.66
N SER A 109 -4.34 -1.19 6.65
CA SER A 109 -3.66 0.04 7.08
C SER A 109 -2.49 0.43 6.16
N SER A 110 -2.07 -0.46 5.26
CA SER A 110 -0.97 -0.23 4.31
C SER A 110 -1.40 0.44 3.01
N THR A 111 -2.70 0.39 2.65
CA THR A 111 -3.25 1.08 1.49
C THR A 111 -3.03 2.59 1.58
N LEU A 112 -2.37 3.17 0.58
CA LEU A 112 -2.01 4.60 0.59
C LEU A 112 -3.07 5.47 -0.09
N ALA A 113 -3.67 4.97 -1.16
CA ALA A 113 -4.68 5.69 -1.94
C ALA A 113 -5.54 4.72 -2.77
N SER A 114 -6.51 5.26 -3.49
CA SER A 114 -7.29 4.53 -4.49
C SER A 114 -7.22 5.19 -5.87
N THR A 115 -7.55 4.42 -6.90
CA THR A 115 -7.97 4.95 -8.21
C THR A 115 -9.27 4.28 -8.65
N PHE A 116 -9.74 4.55 -9.86
CA PHE A 116 -11.03 4.04 -10.29
C PHE A 116 -10.90 2.62 -10.86
N SER A 117 -11.93 1.82 -10.62
CA SER A 117 -12.14 0.54 -11.27
C SER A 117 -13.65 0.28 -11.35
N ASN A 118 -14.07 -0.94 -11.72
CA ASN A 118 -15.48 -1.31 -11.65
C ASN A 118 -15.85 -1.83 -10.24
N GLY A 119 -17.14 -1.82 -9.91
CA GLY A 119 -17.62 -2.43 -8.67
C GLY A 119 -17.90 -3.93 -8.76
N ALA A 120 -17.55 -4.58 -9.88
CA ALA A 120 -17.93 -5.96 -10.24
C ALA A 120 -19.45 -6.29 -10.17
N LYS A 121 -20.33 -5.29 -10.00
CA LYS A 121 -21.80 -5.47 -10.01
C LYS A 121 -22.36 -5.72 -11.41
N ASP A 122 -21.84 -4.99 -12.41
CA ASP A 122 -22.21 -5.17 -13.81
C ASP A 122 -21.00 -5.70 -14.59
N PRO A 123 -21.04 -6.95 -15.08
CA PRO A 123 -19.93 -7.57 -15.82
C PRO A 123 -19.63 -6.88 -17.16
N ASN A 124 -20.52 -6.00 -17.65
CA ASN A 124 -20.32 -5.24 -18.87
C ASN A 124 -19.63 -3.88 -18.62
N THR A 125 -19.32 -3.56 -17.37
CA THR A 125 -18.65 -2.32 -16.97
C THR A 125 -17.26 -2.60 -16.45
N GLY A 126 -16.31 -1.75 -16.82
CA GLY A 126 -14.90 -1.92 -16.55
C GLY A 126 -14.08 -0.73 -17.00
N VAL A 127 -12.79 -0.83 -16.74
CA VAL A 127 -11.79 0.08 -17.28
C VAL A 127 -11.60 -0.23 -18.75
N ALA A 128 -11.69 0.80 -19.59
CA ALA A 128 -11.47 0.68 -21.02
C ALA A 128 -9.97 0.72 -21.32
N THR A 129 -9.44 -0.34 -21.95
CA THR A 129 -8.01 -0.46 -22.25
C THR A 129 -7.75 -1.41 -23.43
N THR A 130 -6.49 -1.55 -23.83
CA THR A 130 -6.05 -2.51 -24.84
C THR A 130 -6.13 -3.95 -24.33
N ASP A 131 -6.36 -4.89 -25.22
CA ASP A 131 -6.46 -6.33 -24.92
C ASP A 131 -5.62 -7.16 -25.91
N LEU A 132 -5.43 -8.44 -25.58
CA LEU A 132 -4.64 -9.39 -26.35
C LEU A 132 -5.08 -9.46 -27.82
N TYR A 133 -4.12 -9.78 -28.69
CA TYR A 133 -4.36 -9.98 -30.12
C TYR A 133 -4.88 -8.72 -30.84
N GLY A 134 -4.46 -7.54 -30.39
CA GLY A 134 -4.80 -6.26 -31.01
C GLY A 134 -6.25 -5.84 -30.78
N LYS A 135 -6.85 -6.29 -29.68
CA LYS A 135 -8.23 -5.98 -29.30
C LYS A 135 -8.27 -4.83 -28.29
N CYS A 136 -9.48 -4.43 -27.95
CA CYS A 136 -9.78 -3.54 -26.83
C CYS A 136 -10.77 -4.24 -25.91
N THR A 137 -10.72 -3.91 -24.64
CA THR A 137 -11.70 -4.31 -23.63
C THR A 137 -12.31 -3.09 -22.97
N THR A 138 -13.55 -3.21 -22.51
CA THR A 138 -14.24 -2.23 -21.65
C THR A 138 -14.67 -2.86 -20.33
N THR A 139 -14.13 -4.04 -20.02
CA THR A 139 -14.53 -4.88 -18.89
C THR A 139 -13.32 -5.28 -18.04
N HIS A 140 -12.19 -4.57 -18.14
CA HIS A 140 -11.07 -4.79 -17.20
C HIS A 140 -11.49 -4.33 -15.80
N SER A 141 -11.10 -5.07 -14.77
CA SER A 141 -11.68 -5.01 -13.44
C SER A 141 -10.66 -5.35 -12.36
N GLY A 142 -11.07 -5.19 -11.10
CA GLY A 142 -10.25 -5.50 -9.93
C GLY A 142 -9.39 -4.32 -9.51
N THR A 143 -8.77 -4.44 -8.34
CA THR A 143 -7.65 -3.58 -7.91
C THR A 143 -6.48 -3.69 -8.89
N SER A 144 -6.42 -4.79 -9.63
CA SER A 144 -5.51 -5.00 -10.77
C SER A 144 -5.63 -3.94 -11.87
N ALA A 145 -6.82 -3.34 -12.06
CA ALA A 145 -7.03 -2.24 -13.00
C ALA A 145 -6.71 -0.88 -12.38
N ALA A 146 -6.77 -0.76 -11.05
CA ALA A 146 -6.48 0.48 -10.32
C ALA A 146 -4.98 0.79 -10.26
N ALA A 147 -4.13 -0.19 -9.92
CA ALA A 147 -2.69 0.03 -9.81
C ALA A 147 -2.03 0.64 -11.08
N PRO A 148 -2.35 0.21 -12.32
CA PRO A 148 -1.85 0.84 -13.53
C PRO A 148 -2.29 2.30 -13.72
N GLU A 149 -3.50 2.68 -13.28
CA GLU A 149 -3.93 4.09 -13.32
C GLU A 149 -3.04 4.94 -12.40
N ALA A 150 -2.76 4.46 -11.19
CA ALA A 150 -1.85 5.12 -10.26
C ALA A 150 -0.43 5.24 -10.82
N ALA A 151 0.09 4.18 -11.45
CA ALA A 151 1.38 4.23 -12.15
C ALA A 151 1.41 5.32 -13.25
N GLY A 152 0.31 5.48 -13.99
CA GLY A 152 0.15 6.57 -14.96
C GLY A 152 0.19 7.96 -14.31
N VAL A 153 -0.50 8.15 -13.18
CA VAL A 153 -0.47 9.41 -12.43
C VAL A 153 0.94 9.71 -11.90
N PHE A 154 1.65 8.71 -11.39
CA PHE A 154 3.03 8.88 -10.92
C PHE A 154 3.98 9.22 -12.08
N ALA A 155 3.78 8.65 -13.27
CA ALA A 155 4.56 9.03 -14.45
C ALA A 155 4.38 10.51 -14.82
N LEU A 156 3.16 11.05 -14.73
CA LEU A 156 2.91 12.48 -14.94
C LEU A 156 3.61 13.35 -13.87
N ALA A 157 3.61 12.90 -12.61
CA ALA A 157 4.31 13.58 -11.53
C ALA A 157 5.84 13.59 -11.74
N LEU A 158 6.41 12.48 -12.19
CA LEU A 158 7.82 12.36 -12.55
C LEU A 158 8.18 13.23 -13.75
N GLU A 159 7.33 13.31 -14.77
CA GLU A 159 7.54 14.22 -15.90
C GLU A 159 7.60 15.67 -15.42
N ALA A 160 6.71 16.04 -14.49
CA ALA A 160 6.69 17.38 -13.91
C ALA A 160 7.90 17.68 -13.03
N ASN A 161 8.48 16.66 -12.38
CA ASN A 161 9.69 16.78 -11.58
C ASN A 161 10.47 15.44 -11.54
N ILE A 162 11.47 15.31 -12.42
CA ILE A 162 12.27 14.09 -12.54
C ILE A 162 13.12 13.77 -11.29
N LYS A 163 13.26 14.71 -10.34
CA LYS A 163 14.07 14.56 -9.13
C LYS A 163 13.30 13.97 -7.94
N LEU A 164 12.01 13.67 -8.10
CA LEU A 164 11.22 13.03 -7.06
C LEU A 164 11.79 11.65 -6.74
N SER A 165 12.06 11.39 -5.47
CA SER A 165 12.39 10.07 -4.96
C SER A 165 11.14 9.20 -4.80
N TRP A 166 11.33 7.89 -4.60
CA TRP A 166 10.22 6.97 -4.30
C TRP A 166 9.41 7.41 -3.07
N ARG A 167 10.06 7.99 -2.05
CA ARG A 167 9.40 8.56 -0.87
C ARG A 167 8.63 9.82 -1.22
N ASP A 168 9.21 10.70 -2.02
CA ASP A 168 8.50 11.93 -2.44
C ASP A 168 7.18 11.59 -3.13
N ILE A 169 7.13 10.53 -3.95
CA ILE A 169 5.89 10.04 -4.57
C ILE A 169 4.87 9.61 -3.51
N GLN A 170 5.27 8.85 -2.49
CA GLN A 170 4.36 8.48 -1.40
C GLN A 170 3.84 9.69 -0.62
N HIS A 171 4.70 10.67 -0.31
CA HIS A 171 4.27 11.92 0.34
C HIS A 171 3.30 12.71 -0.53
N LEU A 172 3.58 12.85 -1.82
CA LEU A 172 2.66 13.49 -2.77
C LEU A 172 1.33 12.76 -2.83
N THR A 173 1.31 11.43 -2.83
CA THR A 173 0.09 10.63 -2.78
C THR A 173 -0.74 11.00 -1.54
N VAL A 174 -0.15 10.93 -0.35
CA VAL A 174 -0.84 11.27 0.91
C VAL A 174 -1.41 12.69 0.90
N LEU A 175 -0.66 13.66 0.40
CA LEU A 175 -1.01 15.07 0.47
C LEU A 175 -1.98 15.54 -0.63
N THR A 176 -2.12 14.78 -1.72
CA THR A 176 -2.91 15.20 -2.89
C THR A 176 -4.10 14.30 -3.19
N SER A 177 -4.15 13.10 -2.61
CA SER A 177 -5.35 12.26 -2.63
C SER A 177 -6.55 12.98 -2.02
N LYS A 178 -7.73 12.66 -2.55
CA LYS A 178 -8.98 13.28 -2.16
C LYS A 178 -10.00 12.26 -1.71
N ARG A 179 -10.51 12.46 -0.49
CA ARG A 179 -11.69 11.75 0.02
C ARG A 179 -12.90 11.91 -0.91
N ASN A 180 -13.14 13.10 -1.48
CA ASN A 180 -14.32 13.39 -2.30
C ASN A 180 -15.62 12.86 -1.66
N SER A 181 -16.45 12.15 -2.44
CA SER A 181 -17.68 11.48 -1.99
C SER A 181 -17.45 9.99 -1.72
N LEU A 182 -16.23 9.58 -1.33
CA LEU A 182 -15.94 8.17 -1.08
C LEU A 182 -16.58 7.66 0.20
N PHE A 183 -17.20 6.49 0.15
CA PHE A 183 -17.80 5.83 1.32
C PHE A 183 -17.79 4.31 1.20
N ASP A 184 -17.71 3.64 2.35
CA ASP A 184 -17.95 2.20 2.43
C ASP A 184 -19.46 1.95 2.35
N ALA A 185 -19.91 1.24 1.32
CA ALA A 185 -21.32 0.93 1.10
C ALA A 185 -21.96 0.13 2.25
N LYS A 186 -21.15 -0.61 3.02
CA LYS A 186 -21.59 -1.41 4.16
C LYS A 186 -21.36 -0.75 5.52
N GLY A 187 -20.71 0.42 5.55
CA GLY A 187 -20.47 1.17 6.79
C GLY A 187 -19.57 0.46 7.81
N ARG A 188 -18.65 -0.39 7.35
CA ARG A 188 -17.66 -1.09 8.21
C ARG A 188 -16.49 -0.17 8.53
N PHE A 189 -16.02 0.58 7.54
CA PHE A 189 -14.89 1.50 7.68
C PHE A 189 -15.32 2.96 7.52
N HIS A 190 -14.98 3.76 8.54
CA HIS A 190 -15.31 5.17 8.59
C HIS A 190 -14.06 6.03 8.36
N TRP A 191 -14.25 7.15 7.66
CA TRP A 191 -13.21 8.17 7.54
C TRP A 191 -12.85 8.70 8.93
N THR A 192 -11.57 8.64 9.25
CA THR A 192 -11.02 9.08 10.53
C THR A 192 -9.92 10.09 10.28
N MET A 193 -9.83 11.10 11.15
CA MET A 193 -8.77 12.09 11.10
C MET A 193 -7.59 11.64 11.96
N ASN A 194 -6.40 11.60 11.38
CA ASN A 194 -5.20 11.25 12.12
C ASN A 194 -4.67 12.44 12.95
N GLY A 195 -3.60 12.22 13.71
CA GLY A 195 -3.04 13.23 14.61
C GLY A 195 -2.59 14.54 13.94
N VAL A 196 -2.31 14.53 12.62
CA VAL A 196 -1.87 15.72 11.87
C VAL A 196 -3.00 16.34 11.04
N GLY A 197 -4.24 15.91 11.23
CA GLY A 197 -5.41 16.48 10.57
C GLY A 197 -5.71 15.94 9.17
N LEU A 198 -5.07 14.84 8.77
CA LEU A 198 -5.35 14.19 7.49
C LEU A 198 -6.42 13.10 7.67
N GLU A 199 -7.41 13.09 6.79
CA GLU A 199 -8.44 12.04 6.78
C GLU A 199 -7.92 10.79 6.05
N PHE A 200 -8.22 9.62 6.61
CA PHE A 200 -7.90 8.33 5.99
C PHE A 200 -9.04 7.32 6.21
N ASN A 201 -9.05 6.27 5.41
CA ASN A 201 -9.96 5.13 5.51
C ASN A 201 -9.22 3.86 5.09
N HIS A 202 -9.39 2.75 5.82
CA HIS A 202 -8.70 1.48 5.53
C HIS A 202 -9.07 0.85 4.16
N LEU A 203 -10.17 1.25 3.53
CA LEU A 203 -10.50 0.87 2.15
C LEU A 203 -9.90 1.83 1.12
N PHE A 204 -9.76 3.13 1.43
CA PHE A 204 -9.41 4.15 0.43
C PHE A 204 -8.04 4.80 0.64
N GLY A 205 -7.30 4.41 1.66
CA GLY A 205 -6.12 5.14 2.12
C GLY A 205 -6.46 6.61 2.40
N PHE A 206 -5.71 7.53 1.82
CA PHE A 206 -5.98 8.98 1.88
C PHE A 206 -6.99 9.47 0.81
N GLY A 207 -7.57 8.57 0.02
CA GLY A 207 -8.59 8.86 -1.00
C GLY A 207 -8.12 8.61 -2.43
N VAL A 208 -8.92 9.08 -3.40
CA VAL A 208 -8.60 8.91 -4.83
C VAL A 208 -7.47 9.83 -5.24
N LEU A 209 -6.52 9.33 -6.03
CA LEU A 209 -5.45 10.14 -6.62
C LEU A 209 -6.02 11.28 -7.48
N ASP A 210 -5.50 12.49 -7.29
CA ASP A 210 -5.75 13.64 -8.15
C ASP A 210 -4.49 13.97 -8.95
N ALA A 211 -4.48 13.58 -10.23
CA ALA A 211 -3.33 13.80 -11.10
C ALA A 211 -2.96 15.28 -11.25
N GLY A 212 -3.96 16.17 -11.31
CA GLY A 212 -3.73 17.61 -11.45
C GLY A 212 -3.09 18.19 -10.20
N ALA A 213 -3.60 17.82 -9.02
CA ALA A 213 -3.04 18.25 -7.74
C ALA A 213 -1.64 17.68 -7.51
N MET A 214 -1.42 16.40 -7.83
CA MET A 214 -0.11 15.76 -7.71
C MET A 214 0.93 16.42 -8.61
N VAL A 215 0.62 16.65 -9.89
CA VAL A 215 1.51 17.35 -10.83
C VAL A 215 1.78 18.79 -10.39
N ALA A 216 0.75 19.50 -9.90
CA ALA A 216 0.91 20.87 -9.41
C ALA A 216 1.85 20.94 -8.20
N LEU A 217 1.70 20.02 -7.23
CA LEU A 217 2.54 19.97 -6.05
C LEU A 217 3.96 19.48 -6.38
N ALA A 218 4.10 18.51 -7.30
CA ALA A 218 5.38 17.98 -7.77
C ALA A 218 6.32 19.08 -8.32
N LYS A 219 5.79 20.04 -9.09
CA LYS A 219 6.58 21.15 -9.69
C LYS A 219 7.27 22.04 -8.67
N GLN A 220 6.70 22.16 -7.48
CA GLN A 220 7.21 22.98 -6.39
C GLN A 220 7.71 22.13 -5.21
N TRP A 221 7.79 20.82 -5.39
CA TRP A 221 8.14 19.89 -4.32
C TRP A 221 9.60 20.03 -3.93
N LYS A 222 9.84 20.02 -2.62
CA LYS A 222 11.17 19.93 -2.04
C LYS A 222 11.35 18.53 -1.48
N THR A 223 12.34 17.80 -2.00
CA THR A 223 12.67 16.44 -1.57
C THR A 223 12.78 16.35 -0.05
N VAL A 224 12.15 15.31 0.50
CA VAL A 224 12.15 15.03 1.94
C VAL A 224 13.57 14.74 2.45
N PRO A 225 13.85 14.96 3.75
CA PRO A 225 15.14 14.60 4.35
C PRO A 225 15.46 13.09 4.22
N PRO A 226 16.71 12.67 4.50
CA PRO A 226 17.07 11.25 4.56
C PRO A 226 16.13 10.44 5.45
N ARG A 227 15.85 9.21 5.04
CA ARG A 227 15.02 8.27 5.81
C ARG A 227 15.82 7.75 7.01
N TYR A 228 15.20 7.76 8.18
CA TYR A 228 15.74 7.13 9.39
C TYR A 228 14.84 5.99 9.85
N HIS A 229 15.42 5.02 10.54
CA HIS A 229 14.70 3.88 11.10
C HIS A 229 15.01 3.80 12.60
N CYS A 230 13.98 3.96 13.43
CA CYS A 230 14.05 3.84 14.86
C CYS A 230 13.30 2.57 15.31
N GLU A 231 13.98 1.69 16.04
CA GLU A 231 13.32 0.61 16.76
C GLU A 231 12.68 1.21 18.02
N ALA A 232 11.37 1.41 17.99
CA ALA A 232 10.66 2.13 19.04
C ALA A 232 10.68 1.44 20.41
N GLY A 233 10.84 0.11 20.41
CA GLY A 233 10.91 -0.75 21.59
C GLY A 233 10.32 -2.13 21.31
N THR A 234 10.47 -3.05 22.27
CA THR A 234 10.02 -4.44 22.15
C THR A 234 9.37 -4.89 23.46
N VAL A 235 8.29 -5.68 23.37
CA VAL A 235 7.70 -6.40 24.51
C VAL A 235 8.18 -7.85 24.45
N ALA A 236 9.19 -8.18 25.24
CA ALA A 236 9.80 -9.51 25.23
C ALA A 236 9.07 -10.56 26.08
N GLU A 237 8.25 -10.12 27.04
CA GLU A 237 7.50 -11.02 27.90
C GLU A 237 6.34 -11.65 27.13
N LEU A 238 6.19 -12.97 27.25
CA LEU A 238 5.07 -13.70 26.66
C LEU A 238 3.76 -13.29 27.33
N GLN A 239 2.79 -12.90 26.51
CA GLN A 239 1.46 -12.51 26.97
C GLN A 239 0.45 -13.51 26.46
N GLN A 240 -0.45 -13.95 27.34
CA GLN A 240 -1.54 -14.84 26.95
C GLN A 240 -2.64 -14.03 26.26
N ILE A 241 -3.01 -14.43 25.04
CA ILE A 241 -4.17 -13.88 24.35
C ILE A 241 -5.42 -14.56 24.95
N PRO A 242 -6.31 -13.82 25.62
CA PRO A 242 -7.49 -14.42 26.23
C PRO A 242 -8.49 -14.83 25.14
N THR A 243 -9.27 -15.90 25.39
CA THR A 243 -10.35 -16.33 24.48
C THR A 243 -11.46 -15.27 24.36
N GLN A 244 -11.61 -14.42 25.37
CA GLN A 244 -12.56 -13.30 25.39
C GLN A 244 -11.85 -12.05 25.90
N GLY A 245 -12.07 -10.92 25.21
CA GLY A 245 -11.45 -9.63 25.53
C GLY A 245 -10.17 -9.38 24.75
N SER A 246 -9.36 -8.45 25.24
CA SER A 246 -8.16 -7.99 24.54
C SER A 246 -6.98 -7.88 25.49
N VAL A 247 -5.79 -8.18 24.97
CA VAL A 247 -4.53 -7.84 25.62
C VAL A 247 -4.05 -6.48 25.07
N ILE A 248 -3.67 -5.56 25.95
CA ILE A 248 -3.17 -4.23 25.56
C ILE A 248 -1.69 -4.17 25.92
N LEU A 249 -0.85 -4.05 24.90
CA LEU A 249 0.59 -3.87 25.06
C LEU A 249 0.93 -2.39 24.85
N LYS A 250 1.81 -1.85 25.70
CA LYS A 250 2.23 -0.44 25.63
C LYS A 250 3.74 -0.37 25.44
N ILE A 251 4.16 0.32 24.38
CA ILE A 251 5.56 0.66 24.12
C ILE A 251 5.70 2.16 24.32
N ASN A 252 6.51 2.57 25.29
CA ASN A 252 6.89 3.96 25.45
C ASN A 252 8.15 4.21 24.63
N THR A 253 8.09 5.17 23.71
CA THR A 253 9.22 5.53 22.85
C THR A 253 9.45 7.03 22.85
N ASN A 254 10.70 7.45 22.73
CA ASN A 254 11.10 8.83 22.47
C ASN A 254 11.49 9.05 20.99
N ALA A 255 11.17 8.08 20.11
CA ALA A 255 11.53 8.09 18.70
C ALA A 255 13.05 8.20 18.43
N CYS A 256 13.87 7.55 19.28
CA CYS A 256 15.33 7.54 19.21
C CYS A 256 15.94 8.96 19.28
N LYS A 257 15.31 9.86 20.03
CA LYS A 257 15.72 11.26 20.15
C LYS A 257 17.18 11.39 20.62
N GLY A 258 17.98 12.13 19.85
CA GLY A 258 19.39 12.37 20.13
C GLY A 258 20.36 11.37 19.50
N ASP A 259 19.86 10.26 18.95
CA ASP A 259 20.67 9.26 18.24
C ASP A 259 20.69 9.52 16.73
N ASN A 260 21.60 8.85 16.00
CA ASN A 260 21.69 8.93 14.54
C ASN A 260 20.49 8.31 13.80
N THR A 261 19.54 7.71 14.53
CA THR A 261 18.31 7.08 14.04
C THR A 261 17.04 7.84 14.45
N GLU A 262 17.18 9.06 14.99
CA GLU A 262 16.05 9.89 15.42
C GLU A 262 15.02 10.08 14.30
N VAL A 263 13.77 9.71 14.58
CA VAL A 263 12.64 9.93 13.68
C VAL A 263 11.86 11.14 14.14
N ARG A 264 12.00 12.25 13.41
CA ARG A 264 11.32 13.52 13.72
C ARG A 264 9.93 13.64 13.08
N TYR A 265 9.74 12.99 11.94
CA TYR A 265 8.51 12.98 11.16
C TYR A 265 8.24 11.54 10.74
N LEU A 266 7.08 11.01 11.11
CA LEU A 266 6.73 9.62 10.84
C LEU A 266 6.32 9.44 9.37
N GLU A 267 6.74 8.33 8.76
CA GLU A 267 6.32 7.91 7.41
C GLU A 267 5.55 6.60 7.54
N HIS A 268 6.25 5.49 7.77
CA HIS A 268 5.67 4.17 7.98
C HIS A 268 5.88 3.68 9.41
N VAL A 269 4.99 2.81 9.87
CA VAL A 269 5.11 2.10 11.15
C VAL A 269 4.90 0.62 10.90
N GLN A 270 5.71 -0.22 11.53
CA GLN A 270 5.55 -1.68 11.48
C GLN A 270 5.52 -2.23 12.90
N ALA A 271 4.51 -3.04 13.20
CA ALA A 271 4.47 -3.85 14.41
C ALA A 271 4.86 -5.29 14.03
N VAL A 272 6.08 -5.71 14.40
CA VAL A 272 6.54 -7.08 14.17
C VAL A 272 6.04 -7.95 15.32
N ILE A 273 5.07 -8.81 15.03
CA ILE A 273 4.36 -9.61 16.04
C ILE A 273 4.62 -11.09 15.82
N SER A 274 4.98 -11.79 16.90
CA SER A 274 5.00 -13.25 16.95
C SER A 274 3.92 -13.72 17.91
N LEU A 275 2.94 -14.46 17.42
CA LEU A 275 1.82 -14.97 18.21
C LEU A 275 1.47 -16.41 17.83
N ASN A 276 0.81 -17.13 18.74
CA ASN A 276 0.24 -18.45 18.47
C ASN A 276 -1.27 -18.39 18.68
N SER A 277 -2.03 -18.94 17.73
CA SER A 277 -3.49 -19.05 17.81
C SER A 277 -3.94 -20.34 17.14
N THR A 278 -4.94 -21.01 17.72
CA THR A 278 -5.59 -22.18 17.09
C THR A 278 -6.49 -21.78 15.92
N ARG A 279 -6.96 -20.52 15.89
CA ARG A 279 -7.77 -19.93 14.81
C ARG A 279 -7.27 -18.52 14.52
N ARG A 280 -6.37 -18.37 13.54
CA ARG A 280 -5.76 -17.07 13.22
C ARG A 280 -6.79 -15.99 12.85
N GLY A 281 -7.83 -16.36 12.09
CA GLY A 281 -8.88 -15.43 11.66
C GLY A 281 -9.79 -14.89 12.78
N ASP A 282 -9.67 -15.39 14.01
CA ASP A 282 -10.38 -14.82 15.17
C ASP A 282 -9.55 -13.72 15.88
N VAL A 283 -8.30 -13.47 15.44
CA VAL A 283 -7.38 -12.53 16.10
C VAL A 283 -7.43 -11.18 15.40
N GLU A 284 -7.85 -10.15 16.13
CA GLU A 284 -7.78 -8.76 15.67
C GLU A 284 -6.58 -8.05 16.29
N LEU A 285 -5.87 -7.28 15.46
CA LEU A 285 -4.71 -6.50 15.87
C LEU A 285 -4.97 -5.02 15.58
N PHE A 286 -4.72 -4.17 16.56
CA PHE A 286 -4.83 -2.73 16.42
C PHE A 286 -3.58 -2.05 16.98
N LEU A 287 -3.18 -0.95 16.34
CA LEU A 287 -2.07 -0.13 16.81
C LEU A 287 -2.55 1.31 16.99
N THR A 288 -2.45 1.84 18.21
CA THR A 288 -2.84 3.22 18.48
C THR A 288 -1.61 4.10 18.68
N SER A 289 -1.50 5.16 17.88
CA SER A 289 -0.43 6.15 17.98
C SER A 289 -0.56 7.01 19.24
N PRO A 290 0.52 7.67 19.70
CA PRO A 290 0.45 8.63 20.82
C PRO A 290 -0.53 9.79 20.59
N MET A 291 -0.88 10.09 19.34
CA MET A 291 -1.85 11.12 18.97
C MET A 291 -3.29 10.57 18.84
N GLY A 292 -3.52 9.31 19.20
CA GLY A 292 -4.85 8.69 19.23
C GLY A 292 -5.35 8.16 17.89
N THR A 293 -4.51 8.12 16.86
CA THR A 293 -4.84 7.45 15.59
C THR A 293 -4.78 5.94 15.80
N LYS A 294 -5.87 5.23 15.53
CA LYS A 294 -6.00 3.78 15.68
C LYS A 294 -6.17 3.14 14.31
#